data_AF-A0A2N7RBN3-F1
#
_entry.id   AF-A0A2N7RBN3-F1
#
_cell.length_a   1.000
_cell.length_b   1.000
_cell.length_c   1.000
_cell.angle_alpha   90.00
_cell.angle_beta   90.00
_cell.angle_gamma   90.00
#
_symmetry.space_group_name_H-M   'P 1'
#
loop_
_entity.id
_entity.type
_entity.pdbx_description
1 polymer ?
#
loop_
_entity_poly.entity_id
_entity_poly.type
_entity_poly.pdbx_seq_one_letter_code
_entity_poly.pdbx_strand_id
1 'polypeptide(L)'
;MSGLHPKPQERPKPVVARFDDLFTPNGIRFSADNPHLVLHIADTHSDVEPVTALPRKPLKGKPQLRFEGGEHTAIGDNTLLRFVENAEPIRAQNVQLHLPNGLALTYGQVVALAGDFYGVVDRPINEGATPADRLNRFNAAFDSLAVLPASRAEAPQILAVMQKEIDAVKQAIKDGKPPHEAYDALGDTLSEEWNKLTGGGSFVSALFPLGRYLKLAANNADHFGEWARLAYIAGHTAALQTAVAARANHDEQQLERAYAMNAFADHFLTDLFSSGHLRVPRKEMAAVVTPSDLGSLVTRFMHDEDSKFGLKVRNAHGDQWRAYGDKRYFEASDADNRTQVNLAVQASADEIFAAYLSGNVPAPSAYAALQRLPDLTAVLNLSDNFSPLFRVEGGKVLRRKDVNNLNDTATIDDWWGWSTYLLLKDYHPTGNINQGE
;
A
#
# COMPACT_ATOMS: atom_id res chain seq x y z
N MET A 1 12.97 -54.92 -45.98
CA MET A 1 12.15 -53.71 -46.15
C MET A 1 12.30 -52.86 -44.90
N SER A 2 12.72 -51.61 -45.10
CA SER A 2 13.28 -50.71 -44.07
C SER A 2 12.19 -50.14 -43.15
N GLY A 3 12.39 -50.21 -41.84
CA GLY A 3 11.50 -49.64 -40.83
C GLY A 3 11.80 -48.17 -40.57
N LEU A 4 10.86 -47.29 -40.89
CA LEU A 4 10.89 -45.87 -40.52
C LEU A 4 10.38 -45.73 -39.08
N HIS A 5 11.27 -45.41 -38.15
CA HIS A 5 10.90 -44.86 -36.85
C HIS A 5 10.79 -43.33 -36.97
N PRO A 6 9.72 -42.69 -36.46
CA PRO A 6 9.65 -41.24 -36.38
C PRO A 6 10.69 -40.74 -35.37
N LYS A 7 11.59 -39.84 -35.81
CA LYS A 7 12.51 -39.13 -34.91
C LYS A 7 11.70 -38.26 -33.94
N PRO A 8 12.04 -38.22 -32.63
CA PRO A 8 11.45 -37.27 -31.70
C PRO A 8 11.75 -35.85 -32.17
N GLN A 9 10.72 -35.03 -32.28
CA GLN A 9 10.86 -33.61 -32.56
C GLN A 9 11.37 -32.95 -31.28
N GLU A 10 12.66 -32.58 -31.25
CA GLU A 10 13.24 -31.85 -30.13
C GLU A 10 12.48 -30.53 -29.98
N ARG A 11 11.86 -30.32 -28.80
CA ARG A 11 11.24 -29.04 -28.47
C ARG A 11 12.35 -27.99 -28.35
N PRO A 12 12.22 -26.82 -29.01
CA PRO A 12 13.23 -25.78 -28.92
C PRO A 12 13.38 -25.36 -27.45
N LYS A 13 14.62 -25.40 -26.95
CA LYS A 13 14.91 -25.02 -25.56
C LYS A 13 14.74 -23.51 -25.42
N PRO A 14 13.95 -23.01 -24.46
CA PRO A 14 13.76 -21.58 -24.30
C PRO A 14 15.09 -20.86 -24.09
N VAL A 15 15.22 -19.66 -24.63
CA VAL A 15 16.31 -18.77 -24.25
C VAL A 15 16.05 -18.34 -22.80
N VAL A 16 17.00 -18.61 -21.91
CA VAL A 16 16.91 -18.21 -20.50
C VAL A 16 17.90 -17.09 -20.27
N ALA A 17 17.41 -15.95 -19.78
CA ALA A 17 18.22 -14.76 -19.50
C ALA A 17 17.77 -14.13 -18.17
N ARG A 18 18.61 -13.28 -17.57
CA ARG A 18 18.20 -12.54 -16.36
C ARG A 18 17.35 -11.35 -16.75
N PHE A 19 16.44 -10.94 -15.87
CA PHE A 19 15.62 -9.74 -16.10
C PHE A 19 16.49 -8.50 -16.39
N ASP A 20 17.59 -8.33 -15.67
CA ASP A 20 18.53 -7.20 -15.87
C ASP A 20 19.18 -7.19 -17.26
N ASP A 21 19.28 -8.35 -17.93
CA ASP A 21 19.93 -8.46 -19.24
C ASP A 21 19.13 -7.72 -20.35
N LEU A 22 17.83 -7.45 -20.13
CA LEU A 22 16.97 -6.61 -20.99
C LEU A 22 17.49 -5.18 -21.13
N PHE A 23 18.11 -4.64 -20.08
CA PHE A 23 18.50 -3.24 -19.99
C PHE A 23 19.98 -3.02 -20.28
N THR A 24 20.71 -4.08 -20.67
CA THR A 24 22.10 -3.97 -21.11
C THR A 24 22.18 -3.37 -22.52
N PRO A 25 23.27 -2.67 -22.89
CA PRO A 25 23.43 -2.09 -24.23
C PRO A 25 23.33 -3.12 -25.37
N ASN A 26 23.56 -4.40 -25.08
CA ASN A 26 23.52 -5.49 -26.06
C ASN A 26 22.18 -6.24 -26.07
N GLY A 27 21.30 -6.01 -25.09
CA GLY A 27 20.01 -6.68 -24.93
C GLY A 27 20.08 -8.22 -24.88
N ILE A 28 18.94 -8.86 -25.09
CA ILE A 28 18.83 -10.33 -25.21
C ILE A 28 18.73 -10.70 -26.68
N ARG A 29 19.65 -11.54 -27.17
CA ARG A 29 19.59 -12.05 -28.55
C ARG A 29 18.45 -13.04 -28.70
N PHE A 30 17.52 -12.71 -29.60
CA PHE A 30 16.36 -13.52 -29.93
C PHE A 30 16.43 -14.00 -31.38
N SER A 31 15.98 -15.23 -31.65
CA SER A 31 15.87 -15.78 -33.02
C SER A 31 14.41 -16.13 -33.30
N ALA A 32 13.95 -15.85 -34.52
CA ALA A 32 12.60 -16.19 -34.97
C ALA A 32 12.32 -17.70 -34.95
N ASP A 33 13.37 -18.53 -34.99
CA ASP A 33 13.27 -19.99 -34.95
C ASP A 33 13.03 -20.56 -33.53
N ASN A 34 13.07 -19.70 -32.49
CA ASN A 34 12.84 -20.10 -31.11
C ASN A 34 12.11 -18.98 -30.33
N PRO A 35 10.76 -18.92 -30.39
CA PRO A 35 9.99 -17.77 -29.92
C PRO A 35 9.81 -17.72 -28.39
N HIS A 36 10.50 -18.56 -27.63
CA HIS A 36 10.30 -18.71 -26.19
C HIS A 36 11.47 -18.11 -25.40
N LEU A 37 11.22 -16.98 -24.74
CA LEU A 37 12.12 -16.32 -23.80
C LEU A 37 11.60 -16.51 -22.37
N VAL A 38 12.45 -16.99 -21.46
CA VAL A 38 12.15 -17.09 -20.03
C VAL A 38 13.12 -16.18 -19.29
N LEU A 39 12.56 -15.18 -18.61
CA LEU A 39 13.32 -14.20 -17.83
C LEU A 39 13.36 -14.62 -16.38
N HIS A 40 14.56 -14.86 -15.86
CA HIS A 40 14.77 -15.25 -14.48
C HIS A 40 15.09 -14.00 -13.64
N ILE A 41 14.29 -13.78 -12.61
CA ILE A 41 14.59 -12.78 -11.57
C ILE A 41 15.35 -13.55 -10.49
N ALA A 42 16.67 -13.67 -10.65
CA ALA A 42 17.55 -14.31 -9.65
C ALA A 42 18.29 -13.27 -8.83
N ASP A 43 18.07 -13.31 -7.52
CA ASP A 43 19.08 -12.93 -6.54
C ASP A 43 20.27 -13.89 -6.65
N THR A 44 21.49 -13.38 -6.44
CA THR A 44 22.71 -14.17 -6.41
C THR A 44 22.58 -15.30 -5.37
N HIS A 45 22.68 -16.55 -5.84
CA HIS A 45 22.68 -17.82 -5.11
C HIS A 45 21.31 -18.48 -4.84
N SER A 46 21.00 -19.57 -5.54
CA SER A 46 20.67 -20.89 -4.94
C SER A 46 20.11 -21.89 -5.96
N ASP A 47 20.82 -23.01 -6.14
CA ASP A 47 20.32 -24.27 -6.69
C ASP A 47 19.79 -25.14 -5.53
N VAL A 48 18.49 -25.50 -5.48
CA VAL A 48 18.00 -26.68 -4.71
C VAL A 48 16.69 -27.23 -5.32
N GLU A 49 16.60 -28.57 -5.36
CA GLU A 49 15.56 -29.49 -5.86
C GLU A 49 14.15 -29.39 -5.21
N PRO A 50 13.10 -29.98 -5.85
CA PRO A 50 11.70 -29.77 -5.47
C PRO A 50 11.18 -30.76 -4.40
N VAL A 51 10.34 -30.25 -3.49
CA VAL A 51 9.59 -31.07 -2.51
C VAL A 51 8.08 -30.98 -2.78
N THR A 52 7.45 -32.16 -2.82
CA THR A 52 6.03 -32.40 -3.06
C THR A 52 5.11 -31.80 -1.97
N ALA A 53 4.05 -31.11 -2.40
CA ALA A 53 3.04 -30.51 -1.53
C ALA A 53 1.97 -31.52 -1.07
N LEU A 54 1.47 -31.34 0.17
CA LEU A 54 0.30 -32.04 0.74
C LEU A 54 -0.96 -31.16 0.66
N PRO A 55 -2.17 -31.76 0.54
CA PRO A 55 -3.40 -31.01 0.32
C PRO A 55 -3.98 -30.43 1.62
N ARG A 56 -4.41 -29.16 1.59
CA ARG A 56 -5.16 -28.50 2.68
C ARG A 56 -6.65 -28.41 2.36
N LYS A 57 -7.49 -28.57 3.39
CA LYS A 57 -8.95 -28.33 3.37
C LYS A 57 -9.26 -26.89 3.82
N PRO A 58 -10.35 -26.26 3.34
CA PRO A 58 -10.72 -24.89 3.67
C PRO A 58 -11.42 -24.78 5.04
N LEU A 59 -11.10 -23.72 5.80
CA LEU A 59 -11.75 -23.36 7.07
C LEU A 59 -12.76 -22.22 6.86
N LYS A 60 -13.90 -22.30 7.57
CA LYS A 60 -15.03 -21.34 7.54
C LYS A 60 -14.63 -20.02 8.22
N GLY A 61 -14.82 -18.89 7.54
CA GLY A 61 -14.29 -17.57 7.94
C GLY A 61 -15.23 -16.71 8.78
N LYS A 62 -14.64 -16.01 9.76
CA LYS A 62 -15.09 -14.70 10.27
C LYS A 62 -14.45 -13.61 9.39
N PRO A 63 -14.92 -12.35 9.39
CA PRO A 63 -14.26 -11.27 8.66
C PRO A 63 -12.88 -10.99 9.26
N GLN A 64 -11.91 -10.76 8.39
CA GLN A 64 -10.49 -11.05 8.66
C GLN A 64 -9.62 -9.81 8.54
N LEU A 65 -9.30 -8.99 9.56
CA LEU A 65 -8.51 -7.72 9.40
C LEU A 65 -7.12 -7.95 8.75
N ARG A 66 -6.88 -7.40 7.55
CA ARG A 66 -5.63 -7.57 6.75
C ARG A 66 -5.02 -6.20 6.42
N PHE A 67 -3.70 -6.10 6.43
CA PHE A 67 -2.89 -4.93 6.06
C PHE A 67 -1.57 -5.42 5.42
N GLU A 68 -1.04 -4.70 4.44
CA GLU A 68 0.01 -5.16 3.49
C GLU A 68 1.34 -4.40 3.62
N GLY A 69 1.89 -4.31 4.84
CA GLY A 69 3.13 -3.57 5.10
C GLY A 69 4.33 -3.96 4.20
N GLY A 70 4.35 -5.17 3.63
CA GLY A 70 5.36 -5.56 2.64
C GLY A 70 5.34 -4.75 1.34
N GLU A 71 4.15 -4.33 0.87
CA GLU A 71 3.99 -3.51 -0.33
C GLU A 71 4.54 -2.10 -0.10
N HIS A 72 4.21 -1.48 1.04
CA HIS A 72 4.77 -0.19 1.48
C HIS A 72 6.29 -0.21 1.58
N THR A 73 6.85 -1.29 2.17
CA THR A 73 8.30 -1.45 2.28
C THR A 73 8.93 -1.45 0.89
N ALA A 74 8.40 -2.25 -0.04
CA ALA A 74 8.93 -2.35 -1.40
C ALA A 74 8.85 -1.02 -2.17
N ILE A 75 7.75 -0.27 -2.04
CA ILE A 75 7.59 1.05 -2.66
C ILE A 75 8.66 2.01 -2.13
N GLY A 76 8.76 2.17 -0.80
CA GLY A 76 9.69 3.12 -0.20
C GLY A 76 11.16 2.74 -0.44
N ASP A 77 11.51 1.46 -0.34
CA ASP A 77 12.89 0.97 -0.52
C ASP A 77 13.40 1.11 -1.96
N ASN A 78 12.51 1.18 -2.94
CA ASN A 78 12.85 1.43 -4.34
C ASN A 78 13.16 2.92 -4.63
N THR A 79 12.86 3.82 -3.70
CA THR A 79 13.10 5.26 -3.85
C THR A 79 14.59 5.61 -3.85
N LEU A 80 14.98 6.62 -4.59
CA LEU A 80 16.34 7.14 -4.66
C LEU A 80 16.47 8.39 -3.78
N LEU A 81 17.40 8.37 -2.83
CA LEU A 81 17.66 9.46 -1.88
C LEU A 81 18.96 10.19 -2.21
N ARG A 82 19.00 11.51 -1.97
CA ARG A 82 20.20 12.33 -2.15
C ARG A 82 20.58 13.04 -0.85
N PHE A 83 21.88 13.11 -0.58
CA PHE A 83 22.42 13.80 0.60
C PHE A 83 23.44 14.88 0.22
N VAL A 84 24.03 14.79 -0.98
CA VAL A 84 25.05 15.71 -1.48
C VAL A 84 24.68 16.19 -2.87
N GLU A 85 24.82 17.48 -3.12
CA GLU A 85 24.54 18.09 -4.41
C GLU A 85 25.42 17.47 -5.51
N ASN A 86 24.83 17.11 -6.64
CA ASN A 86 25.50 16.46 -7.78
C ASN A 86 26.11 15.06 -7.52
N ALA A 87 25.89 14.46 -6.35
CA ALA A 87 26.24 13.06 -6.12
C ALA A 87 25.17 12.13 -6.71
N GLU A 88 25.58 10.91 -7.10
CA GLU A 88 24.64 9.85 -7.47
C GLU A 88 23.69 9.55 -6.31
N PRO A 89 22.38 9.38 -6.57
CA PRO A 89 21.44 9.07 -5.52
C PRO A 89 21.64 7.62 -5.05
N ILE A 90 21.29 7.36 -3.80
CA ILE A 90 21.41 6.05 -3.17
C ILE A 90 20.02 5.45 -3.04
N ARG A 91 19.86 4.18 -3.42
CA ARG A 91 18.60 3.46 -3.19
C ARG A 91 18.30 3.39 -1.70
N ALA A 92 17.07 3.76 -1.33
CA ALA A 92 16.61 3.89 0.04
C ALA A 92 16.78 2.61 0.88
N GLN A 93 16.66 1.43 0.26
CA GLN A 93 16.93 0.14 0.92
C GLN A 93 18.36 0.03 1.51
N ASN A 94 19.31 0.79 0.97
CA ASN A 94 20.71 0.80 1.38
C ASN A 94 21.04 1.95 2.34
N VAL A 95 20.04 2.74 2.75
CA VAL A 95 20.20 3.91 3.62
C VAL A 95 19.51 3.63 4.95
N GLN A 96 20.22 3.89 6.04
CA GLN A 96 19.68 3.84 7.39
C GLN A 96 19.39 5.27 7.85
N LEU A 97 18.12 5.60 8.04
CA LEU A 97 17.67 6.89 8.57
C LEU A 97 17.62 6.79 10.10
N HIS A 98 18.44 7.58 10.77
CA HIS A 98 18.56 7.54 12.23
C HIS A 98 17.49 8.41 12.90
N LEU A 99 16.73 7.82 13.83
CA LEU A 99 15.68 8.49 14.60
C LEU A 99 16.18 8.89 16.00
N PRO A 100 15.58 9.92 16.63
CA PRO A 100 15.99 10.40 17.96
C PRO A 100 16.03 9.36 19.07
N ASN A 101 15.19 8.32 19.01
CA ASN A 101 15.18 7.23 19.99
C ASN A 101 16.25 6.14 19.74
N GLY A 102 17.10 6.31 18.71
CA GLY A 102 18.16 5.39 18.35
C GLY A 102 17.72 4.23 17.46
N LEU A 103 16.53 4.29 16.87
CA LEU A 103 16.17 3.45 15.71
C LEU A 103 16.96 3.88 14.49
N ALA A 104 17.29 2.91 13.65
CA ALA A 104 17.83 3.08 12.31
C ALA A 104 16.95 2.24 11.40
N LEU A 105 16.26 2.90 10.46
CA LEU A 105 15.27 2.29 9.58
C LEU A 105 15.50 2.72 8.14
N THR A 106 15.18 1.85 7.17
CA THR A 106 15.12 2.27 5.76
C THR A 106 13.89 3.15 5.54
N TYR A 107 13.88 3.88 4.41
CA TYR A 107 12.70 4.65 4.01
C TYR A 107 11.45 3.76 3.92
N GLY A 108 11.55 2.61 3.26
CA GLY A 108 10.43 1.67 3.11
C GLY A 108 9.94 1.13 4.45
N GLN A 109 10.82 0.84 5.38
CA GLN A 109 10.42 0.43 6.74
C GLN A 109 9.63 1.52 7.46
N VAL A 110 9.99 2.80 7.28
CA VAL A 110 9.22 3.90 7.88
C VAL A 110 7.84 4.04 7.20
N VAL A 111 7.76 3.93 5.87
CA VAL A 111 6.47 3.93 5.13
C VAL A 111 5.57 2.81 5.64
N ALA A 112 6.10 1.61 5.87
CA ALA A 112 5.31 0.46 6.31
C ALA A 112 4.90 0.49 7.79
N LEU A 113 5.54 1.32 8.61
CA LEU A 113 5.27 1.44 10.04
C LEU A 113 4.31 2.60 10.38
N ALA A 114 4.35 3.66 9.58
CA ALA A 114 3.52 4.83 9.73
C ALA A 114 2.03 4.49 9.56
N GLY A 115 1.14 5.19 10.27
CA GLY A 115 -0.31 5.06 10.13
C GLY A 115 -0.92 3.78 10.71
N ASP A 116 -0.33 2.62 10.41
CA ASP A 116 -0.81 1.29 10.81
C ASP A 116 -0.33 0.87 12.19
N PHE A 117 0.95 1.09 12.48
CA PHE A 117 1.58 0.64 13.73
C PHE A 117 1.91 1.78 14.67
N TYR A 118 2.20 2.96 14.10
CA TYR A 118 2.58 4.16 14.81
C TYR A 118 1.68 5.33 14.42
N GLY A 119 1.17 6.02 15.43
CA GLY A 119 0.16 7.06 15.31
C GLY A 119 -0.48 7.35 16.66
N VAL A 120 -1.37 8.33 16.70
CA VAL A 120 -2.15 8.67 17.91
C VAL A 120 -3.61 8.25 17.69
N VAL A 121 -4.00 7.12 18.29
CA VAL A 121 -5.30 6.45 18.10
C VAL A 121 -6.51 7.40 18.08
N ASP A 122 -6.62 8.27 19.08
CA ASP A 122 -7.79 9.14 19.25
C ASP A 122 -7.58 10.55 18.66
N ARG A 123 -6.49 10.75 17.89
CA ARG A 123 -6.14 12.04 17.29
C ARG A 123 -5.62 11.87 15.87
N PRO A 124 -6.43 11.34 14.94
CA PRO A 124 -6.05 11.24 13.54
C PRO A 124 -5.67 12.63 12.99
N ILE A 125 -4.80 12.63 11.99
CA ILE A 125 -4.16 13.81 11.42
C ILE A 125 -5.19 14.66 10.70
N ASN A 126 -6.04 14.05 9.86
CA ASN A 126 -7.06 14.71 9.04
C ASN A 126 -8.09 15.50 9.86
N GLU A 127 -8.32 15.12 11.12
CA GLU A 127 -9.25 15.81 12.02
C GLU A 127 -8.70 17.11 12.60
N GLY A 128 -7.46 17.47 12.31
CA GLY A 128 -6.95 18.79 12.66
C GLY A 128 -7.73 19.90 11.94
N ALA A 129 -8.29 20.84 12.70
CA ALA A 129 -9.21 21.85 12.17
C ALA A 129 -8.54 22.84 11.22
N THR A 130 -7.22 23.04 11.37
CA THR A 130 -6.41 23.94 10.56
C THR A 130 -5.17 23.22 10.03
N PRO A 131 -4.51 23.70 8.96
CA PRO A 131 -3.24 23.13 8.51
C PRO A 131 -2.19 23.02 9.63
N ALA A 132 -2.12 24.02 10.52
CA ALA A 132 -1.20 23.99 11.66
C ALA A 132 -1.55 22.90 12.70
N ASP A 133 -2.85 22.68 12.97
CA ASP A 133 -3.29 21.59 13.86
C ASP A 133 -2.97 20.22 13.25
N ARG A 134 -3.21 20.03 11.94
CA ARG A 134 -2.83 18.79 11.24
C ARG A 134 -1.33 18.53 11.29
N LEU A 135 -0.51 19.56 11.09
CA LEU A 135 0.94 19.48 11.21
C LEU A 135 1.36 19.06 12.63
N ASN A 136 0.75 19.62 13.68
CA ASN A 136 1.01 19.22 15.06
C ASN A 136 0.61 17.77 15.34
N ARG A 137 -0.52 17.31 14.79
CA ARG A 137 -0.98 15.92 14.91
C ARG A 137 -0.06 14.95 14.18
N PHE A 138 0.39 15.31 12.98
CA PHE A 138 1.39 14.55 12.25
C PHE A 138 2.68 14.41 13.06
N ASN A 139 3.21 15.51 13.61
CA ASN A 139 4.42 15.45 14.44
C ASN A 139 4.23 14.53 15.66
N ALA A 140 3.07 14.57 16.32
CA ALA A 140 2.77 13.66 17.43
C ALA A 140 2.68 12.20 16.98
N ALA A 141 2.13 11.93 15.79
CA ALA A 141 2.09 10.59 15.21
C ALA A 141 3.49 10.08 14.87
N PHE A 142 4.32 10.89 14.21
CA PHE A 142 5.72 10.56 13.90
C PHE A 142 6.54 10.33 15.17
N ASP A 143 6.39 11.18 16.20
CA ASP A 143 7.12 11.04 17.46
C ASP A 143 6.77 9.74 18.20
N SER A 144 5.59 9.16 17.96
CA SER A 144 5.25 7.83 18.50
C SER A 144 6.17 6.72 17.97
N LEU A 145 6.70 6.87 16.76
CA LEU A 145 7.75 6.00 16.20
C LEU A 145 9.15 6.49 16.60
N ALA A 146 9.41 7.78 16.41
CA ALA A 146 10.77 8.32 16.34
C ALA A 146 11.36 8.75 17.69
N VAL A 147 10.54 9.00 18.71
CA VAL A 147 10.99 9.58 19.99
C VAL A 147 10.76 8.64 21.17
N LEU A 148 9.70 7.84 21.16
CA LEU A 148 9.39 6.97 22.29
C LEU A 148 10.45 5.85 22.45
N PRO A 149 11.01 5.63 23.66
CA PRO A 149 11.99 4.57 23.88
C PRO A 149 11.44 3.16 23.65
N ALA A 150 10.15 2.94 23.92
CA ALA A 150 9.50 1.64 23.72
C ALA A 150 9.50 1.21 22.24
N SER A 151 9.34 2.17 21.33
CA SER A 151 9.30 1.94 19.88
C SER A 151 10.62 1.37 19.36
N ARG A 152 11.76 1.68 20.01
CA ARG A 152 13.07 1.12 19.67
C ARG A 152 13.11 -0.41 19.79
N ALA A 153 12.44 -0.97 20.80
CA ALA A 153 12.38 -2.41 21.00
C ALA A 153 11.25 -3.07 20.20
N GLU A 154 10.16 -2.34 19.97
CA GLU A 154 8.94 -2.86 19.36
C GLU A 154 9.01 -2.89 17.82
N ALA A 155 9.51 -1.83 17.17
CA ALA A 155 9.53 -1.73 15.72
C ALA A 155 10.26 -2.91 15.03
N PRO A 156 11.44 -3.37 15.51
CA PRO A 156 12.10 -4.54 14.92
C PRO A 156 11.26 -5.83 15.01
N GLN A 157 10.44 -5.98 16.05
CA GLN A 157 9.57 -7.16 16.21
C GLN A 157 8.39 -7.11 15.22
N ILE A 158 7.80 -5.92 15.01
CA ILE A 158 6.76 -5.70 14.01
C ILE A 158 7.30 -6.01 12.61
N LEU A 159 8.48 -5.48 12.28
CA LEU A 159 9.16 -5.73 11.01
C LEU A 159 9.51 -7.21 10.82
N ALA A 160 9.88 -7.93 11.88
CA ALA A 160 10.13 -9.37 11.79
C ALA A 160 8.86 -10.18 11.45
N VAL A 161 7.69 -9.76 11.93
CA VAL A 161 6.41 -10.37 11.53
C VAL A 161 6.08 -10.02 10.08
N MET A 162 6.33 -8.77 9.66
CA MET A 162 6.17 -8.33 8.27
C MET A 162 7.09 -9.10 7.31
N GLN A 163 8.30 -9.45 7.72
CA GLN A 163 9.21 -10.26 6.91
C GLN A 163 8.61 -11.63 6.55
N LYS A 164 7.75 -12.21 7.41
CA LYS A 164 7.04 -13.46 7.10
C LYS A 164 6.09 -13.31 5.91
N GLU A 165 5.44 -12.15 5.79
CA GLU A 165 4.59 -11.80 4.64
C GLU A 165 5.44 -11.70 3.38
N ILE A 166 6.52 -10.91 3.45
CA ILE A 166 7.45 -10.69 2.33
C ILE A 166 8.03 -12.02 1.84
N ASP A 167 8.44 -12.91 2.74
CA ASP A 167 8.98 -14.22 2.41
C ASP A 167 7.94 -15.12 1.74
N ALA A 168 6.69 -15.10 2.21
CA ALA A 168 5.60 -15.87 1.61
C ALA A 168 5.29 -15.39 0.18
N VAL A 169 5.27 -14.07 -0.05
CA VAL A 169 5.05 -13.47 -1.37
C VAL A 169 6.21 -13.81 -2.31
N LYS A 170 7.46 -13.65 -1.85
CA LYS A 170 8.66 -14.04 -2.62
C LYS A 170 8.62 -15.51 -3.01
N GLN A 171 8.20 -16.38 -2.08
CA GLN A 171 8.06 -17.80 -2.37
C GLN A 171 6.95 -18.09 -3.39
N ALA A 172 5.80 -17.41 -3.32
CA ALA A 172 4.74 -17.55 -4.32
C ALA A 172 5.23 -17.14 -5.72
N ILE A 173 5.95 -16.02 -5.83
CA ILE A 173 6.59 -15.56 -7.08
C ILE A 173 7.57 -16.61 -7.60
N LYS A 174 8.45 -17.12 -6.74
CA LYS A 174 9.43 -18.16 -7.09
C LYS A 174 8.77 -19.45 -7.58
N ASP A 175 7.62 -19.80 -7.01
CA ASP A 175 6.82 -20.96 -7.41
C ASP A 175 6.01 -20.72 -8.70
N GLY A 176 6.03 -19.51 -9.28
CA GLY A 176 5.19 -19.13 -10.41
C GLY A 176 3.70 -19.00 -10.08
N LYS A 177 3.35 -18.84 -8.80
CA LYS A 177 1.98 -18.60 -8.33
C LYS A 177 1.67 -17.09 -8.31
N PRO A 178 0.40 -16.70 -8.47
CA PRO A 178 -0.02 -15.32 -8.24
C PRO A 178 0.33 -14.85 -6.80
N PRO A 179 1.01 -13.71 -6.62
CA PRO A 179 1.35 -13.17 -5.30
C PRO A 179 0.18 -13.05 -4.32
N HIS A 180 -1.01 -12.69 -4.80
CA HIS A 180 -2.19 -12.56 -3.93
C HIS A 180 -2.54 -13.85 -3.17
N GLU A 181 -2.20 -15.03 -3.73
CA GLU A 181 -2.43 -16.32 -3.07
C GLU A 181 -1.62 -16.47 -1.77
N ALA A 182 -0.45 -15.80 -1.65
CA ALA A 182 0.33 -15.79 -0.42
C ALA A 182 -0.44 -15.09 0.72
N TYR A 183 -1.04 -13.93 0.42
CA TYR A 183 -1.85 -13.19 1.39
C TYR A 183 -3.11 -13.96 1.80
N ASP A 184 -3.74 -14.66 0.85
CA ASP A 184 -4.90 -15.51 1.15
C ASP A 184 -4.52 -16.71 2.03
N ALA A 185 -3.33 -17.29 1.84
CA ALA A 185 -2.81 -18.39 2.65
C ALA A 185 -2.40 -17.97 4.07
N LEU A 186 -1.85 -16.77 4.23
CA LEU A 186 -1.47 -16.19 5.53
C LEU A 186 -2.72 -15.85 6.38
N GLY A 187 -3.78 -15.34 5.75
CA GLY A 187 -4.98 -14.94 6.46
C GLY A 187 -4.67 -13.92 7.57
N ASP A 188 -5.27 -14.08 8.75
CA ASP A 188 -5.14 -13.11 9.87
C ASP A 188 -4.00 -13.40 10.84
N THR A 189 -3.20 -14.45 10.61
CA THR A 189 -2.22 -14.87 11.62
C THR A 189 -1.21 -13.76 11.93
N LEU A 190 -0.89 -12.92 10.94
CA LEU A 190 0.02 -11.79 11.14
C LEU A 190 -0.64 -10.66 11.92
N SER A 191 -1.90 -10.31 11.62
CA SER A 191 -2.69 -9.35 12.40
C SER A 191 -2.85 -9.75 13.87
N GLU A 192 -2.98 -11.05 14.15
CA GLU A 192 -2.98 -11.58 15.51
C GLU A 192 -1.65 -11.37 16.24
N GLU A 193 -0.53 -11.58 15.56
CA GLU A 193 0.81 -11.34 16.12
C GLU A 193 1.07 -9.85 16.34
N TRP A 194 0.76 -9.00 15.36
CA TRP A 194 0.88 -7.55 15.46
C TRP A 194 0.00 -6.96 16.55
N ASN A 195 -1.21 -7.46 16.73
CA ASN A 195 -2.06 -7.04 17.83
C ASN A 195 -1.41 -7.31 19.20
N LYS A 196 -0.80 -8.49 19.38
CA LYS A 196 -0.08 -8.83 20.62
C LYS A 196 1.14 -7.94 20.83
N LEU A 197 1.94 -7.73 19.79
CA LEU A 197 3.15 -6.89 19.86
C LEU A 197 2.82 -5.44 20.25
N THR A 198 1.66 -4.94 19.82
CA THR A 198 1.20 -3.58 20.10
C THR A 198 0.32 -3.46 21.34
N GLY A 199 0.43 -4.41 22.27
CA GLY A 199 -0.21 -4.36 23.59
C GLY A 199 -1.65 -4.89 23.66
N GLY A 200 -2.08 -5.63 22.64
CA GLY A 200 -3.36 -6.32 22.60
C GLY A 200 -3.26 -7.83 22.88
N GLY A 201 -4.38 -8.52 22.68
CA GLY A 201 -4.49 -9.96 22.84
C GLY A 201 -4.52 -10.43 24.30
N SER A 202 -4.96 -11.67 24.48
CA SER A 202 -5.11 -12.35 25.77
C SER A 202 -4.88 -13.85 25.60
N PHE A 203 -4.91 -14.58 26.72
CA PHE A 203 -4.78 -16.04 26.71
C PHE A 203 -5.92 -16.76 25.97
N VAL A 204 -7.09 -16.12 25.81
CA VAL A 204 -8.26 -16.69 25.13
C VAL A 204 -8.47 -16.17 23.71
N SER A 205 -7.83 -15.04 23.35
CA SER A 205 -8.04 -14.40 22.05
C SER A 205 -6.83 -13.59 21.65
N ALA A 206 -6.27 -13.87 20.48
CA ALA A 206 -5.17 -13.07 19.95
C ALA A 206 -5.60 -11.66 19.53
N LEU A 207 -6.89 -11.44 19.26
CA LEU A 207 -7.44 -10.18 18.78
C LEU A 207 -7.98 -9.28 19.91
N PHE A 208 -8.29 -9.84 21.09
CA PHE A 208 -8.90 -9.07 22.18
C PHE A 208 -8.12 -9.21 23.50
N PRO A 209 -7.87 -8.09 24.22
CA PRO A 209 -8.20 -6.69 23.87
C PRO A 209 -7.47 -6.16 22.62
N LEU A 210 -7.93 -5.02 22.10
CA LEU A 210 -7.30 -4.37 20.94
C LEU A 210 -6.00 -3.67 21.37
N GLY A 211 -4.90 -4.05 20.74
CA GLY A 211 -3.61 -3.36 20.76
C GLY A 211 -3.63 -2.11 19.88
N ARG A 212 -2.53 -1.36 19.87
CA ARG A 212 -2.45 -0.10 19.11
C ARG A 212 -2.70 -0.30 17.62
N TYR A 213 -2.20 -1.38 17.02
CA TYR A 213 -2.44 -1.72 15.61
C TYR A 213 -3.93 -1.80 15.26
N LEU A 214 -4.70 -2.62 15.98
CA LEU A 214 -6.13 -2.76 15.71
C LEU A 214 -6.94 -1.50 16.09
N LYS A 215 -6.46 -0.71 17.05
CA LYS A 215 -7.08 0.57 17.40
C LYS A 215 -6.88 1.63 16.32
N LEU A 216 -5.67 1.72 15.75
CA LEU A 216 -5.40 2.60 14.61
C LEU A 216 -6.27 2.20 13.42
N ALA A 217 -6.32 0.90 13.09
CA ALA A 217 -7.18 0.37 12.04
C ALA A 217 -8.68 0.69 12.22
N ALA A 218 -9.16 0.83 13.46
CA ALA A 218 -10.55 1.18 13.75
C ALA A 218 -10.86 2.66 13.46
N ASN A 219 -9.89 3.56 13.70
CA ASN A 219 -10.00 5.01 13.50
C ASN A 219 -9.00 5.52 12.45
N ASN A 220 -9.09 4.99 11.23
CA ASN A 220 -8.09 5.16 10.17
C ASN A 220 -8.59 6.04 9.01
N ALA A 221 -9.35 7.10 9.28
CA ALA A 221 -9.79 8.00 8.20
C ALA A 221 -8.62 8.59 7.41
N ASP A 222 -7.45 8.76 8.05
CA ASP A 222 -6.19 9.21 7.43
C ASP A 222 -5.70 8.33 6.25
N HIS A 223 -6.28 7.16 6.02
CA HIS A 223 -5.92 6.27 4.91
C HIS A 223 -6.75 6.52 3.64
N PHE A 224 -7.86 7.23 3.74
CA PHE A 224 -8.88 7.24 2.68
C PHE A 224 -9.01 8.61 2.00
N GLY A 225 -8.89 8.60 0.66
CA GLY A 225 -9.24 9.70 -0.23
C GLY A 225 -8.74 11.07 0.23
N GLU A 226 -9.64 12.05 0.33
CA GLU A 226 -9.27 13.42 0.69
C GLU A 226 -8.60 13.51 2.06
N TRP A 227 -8.91 12.60 2.98
CA TRP A 227 -8.34 12.58 4.32
C TRP A 227 -6.89 12.13 4.33
N ALA A 228 -6.54 11.11 3.53
CA ALA A 228 -5.15 10.72 3.28
C ALA A 228 -4.36 11.82 2.59
N ARG A 229 -4.97 12.52 1.63
CA ARG A 229 -4.35 13.69 1.00
C ARG A 229 -3.99 14.76 2.03
N LEU A 230 -4.87 15.03 2.99
CA LEU A 230 -4.60 15.99 4.07
C LEU A 230 -3.52 15.51 5.05
N ALA A 231 -3.47 14.21 5.36
CA ALA A 231 -2.44 13.61 6.20
C ALA A 231 -1.06 13.69 5.54
N TYR A 232 -0.96 13.31 4.26
CA TYR A 232 0.24 13.48 3.45
C TYR A 232 0.69 14.94 3.40
N ILE A 233 -0.21 15.88 3.08
CA ILE A 233 0.16 17.31 3.01
C ILE A 233 0.75 17.79 4.34
N ALA A 234 0.14 17.43 5.47
CA ALA A 234 0.65 17.81 6.78
C ALA A 234 2.05 17.24 7.05
N GLY A 235 2.25 15.97 6.73
CA GLY A 235 3.53 15.29 6.93
C GLY A 235 4.65 15.76 6.01
N HIS A 236 4.37 15.85 4.72
CA HIS A 236 5.31 16.35 3.72
C HIS A 236 5.69 17.81 4.02
N THR A 237 4.74 18.66 4.45
CA THR A 237 5.06 20.03 4.90
C THR A 237 6.05 20.03 6.07
N ALA A 238 5.83 19.16 7.07
CA ALA A 238 6.71 19.07 8.24
C ALA A 238 8.12 18.55 7.86
N ALA A 239 8.18 17.60 6.94
CA ALA A 239 9.43 17.08 6.38
C ALA A 239 10.22 18.17 5.62
N LEU A 240 9.56 18.92 4.73
CA LEU A 240 10.16 20.05 4.00
C LEU A 240 10.69 21.14 4.95
N GLN A 241 9.93 21.49 5.99
CA GLN A 241 10.37 22.45 7.01
C GLN A 241 11.62 21.95 7.76
N THR A 242 11.66 20.65 8.07
CA THR A 242 12.82 20.01 8.71
C THR A 242 14.03 20.01 7.77
N ALA A 243 13.84 19.74 6.48
CA ALA A 243 14.90 19.79 5.47
C ALA A 243 15.50 21.19 5.33
N VAL A 244 14.66 22.23 5.28
CA VAL A 244 15.14 23.62 5.24
C VAL A 244 15.94 23.97 6.51
N ALA A 245 15.48 23.53 7.69
CA ALA A 245 16.18 23.74 8.95
C ALA A 245 17.52 22.98 9.01
N ALA A 246 17.60 21.78 8.43
CA ALA A 246 18.83 20.98 8.34
C ALA A 246 19.93 21.75 7.57
N ARG A 247 19.58 22.37 6.45
CA ARG A 247 20.51 23.18 5.65
C ARG A 247 21.07 24.36 6.44
N ALA A 248 20.22 25.08 7.14
CA ALA A 248 20.61 26.27 7.91
C ALA A 248 21.64 25.95 9.01
N ASN A 249 21.63 24.71 9.52
CA ASN A 249 22.50 24.25 10.61
C ASN A 249 23.65 23.34 10.14
N HIS A 250 23.74 23.02 8.84
CA HIS A 250 24.66 22.02 8.29
C HIS A 250 24.56 20.66 9.01
N ASP A 251 23.33 20.24 9.31
CA ASP A 251 23.04 19.05 10.11
C ASP A 251 22.51 17.91 9.23
N GLU A 252 23.39 16.98 8.85
CA GLU A 252 23.04 15.81 8.04
C GLU A 252 22.04 14.88 8.75
N GLN A 253 22.07 14.79 10.09
CA GLN A 253 21.10 13.99 10.85
C GLN A 253 19.70 14.59 10.77
N GLN A 254 19.58 15.91 10.70
CA GLN A 254 18.29 16.56 10.46
C GLN A 254 17.77 16.32 9.03
N LEU A 255 18.65 16.13 8.04
CA LEU A 255 18.22 15.71 6.69
C LEU A 255 17.72 14.27 6.69
N GLU A 256 18.39 13.35 7.39
CA GLU A 256 17.86 11.99 7.60
C GLU A 256 16.50 12.00 8.29
N ARG A 257 16.34 12.83 9.33
CA ARG A 257 15.04 13.03 10.00
C ARG A 257 13.99 13.56 9.04
N ALA A 258 14.33 14.50 8.16
CA ALA A 258 13.41 15.03 7.16
C ALA A 258 12.95 13.93 6.20
N TYR A 259 13.86 13.06 5.73
CA TYR A 259 13.49 11.89 4.94
C TYR A 259 12.63 10.89 5.71
N ALA A 260 12.91 10.64 6.99
CA ALA A 260 12.07 9.76 7.80
C ALA A 260 10.67 10.34 8.03
N MET A 261 10.55 11.64 8.25
CA MET A 261 9.24 12.32 8.31
C MET A 261 8.53 12.23 6.97
N ASN A 262 9.25 12.37 5.85
CA ASN A 262 8.66 12.22 4.53
C ASN A 262 8.18 10.79 4.27
N ALA A 263 8.97 9.79 4.62
CA ALA A 263 8.57 8.39 4.54
C ALA A 263 7.31 8.10 5.36
N PHE A 264 7.19 8.69 6.55
CA PHE A 264 6.00 8.56 7.38
C PHE A 264 4.78 9.22 6.72
N ALA A 265 4.97 10.34 6.03
CA ALA A 265 3.92 11.00 5.25
C ALA A 265 3.55 10.19 3.99
N ASP A 266 4.54 9.58 3.33
CA ASP A 266 4.39 8.81 2.11
C ASP A 266 3.57 7.54 2.30
N HIS A 267 3.42 7.03 3.53
CA HIS A 267 2.43 6.00 3.82
C HIS A 267 1.04 6.39 3.31
N PHE A 268 0.55 7.56 3.72
CA PHE A 268 -0.73 8.11 3.27
C PHE A 268 -0.72 8.47 1.78
N LEU A 269 0.45 8.78 1.20
CA LEU A 269 0.59 8.96 -0.25
C LEU A 269 0.39 7.63 -0.99
N THR A 270 0.97 6.54 -0.48
CA THR A 270 0.90 5.21 -1.09
C THR A 270 -0.49 4.61 -1.00
N ASP A 271 -1.24 4.88 0.08
CA ASP A 271 -2.66 4.48 0.19
C ASP A 271 -3.48 5.07 -0.97
N LEU A 272 -3.16 6.28 -1.42
CA LEU A 272 -3.81 6.94 -2.55
C LEU A 272 -3.48 6.33 -3.92
N PHE A 273 -2.71 5.25 -3.98
CA PHE A 273 -2.56 4.41 -5.18
C PHE A 273 -3.22 3.04 -5.02
N SER A 274 -3.76 2.73 -3.85
CA SER A 274 -4.57 1.54 -3.65
C SER A 274 -6.05 1.87 -3.83
N SER A 275 -6.69 1.25 -4.82
CA SER A 275 -8.07 1.59 -5.21
C SER A 275 -9.10 1.45 -4.08
N GLY A 276 -8.86 0.56 -3.11
CA GLY A 276 -9.69 0.40 -1.91
C GLY A 276 -9.75 1.64 -1.02
N HIS A 277 -8.80 2.57 -1.15
CA HIS A 277 -8.69 3.77 -0.34
C HIS A 277 -9.23 5.02 -1.03
N LEU A 278 -9.54 4.96 -2.33
CA LEU A 278 -9.86 6.15 -3.13
C LEU A 278 -11.26 6.71 -2.89
N ARG A 279 -12.28 5.83 -2.94
CA ARG A 279 -13.70 6.23 -2.96
C ARG A 279 -14.54 5.65 -1.82
N VAL A 280 -13.93 4.91 -0.89
CA VAL A 280 -14.62 4.37 0.28
C VAL A 280 -14.94 5.51 1.26
N PRO A 281 -16.23 5.74 1.60
CA PRO A 281 -16.64 6.87 2.44
C PRO A 281 -16.40 6.57 3.94
N ARG A 282 -15.14 6.36 4.32
CA ARG A 282 -14.76 5.83 5.65
C ARG A 282 -15.27 6.69 6.80
N LYS A 283 -15.11 8.01 6.70
CA LYS A 283 -15.48 8.96 7.74
C LYS A 283 -16.99 9.11 7.87
N GLU A 284 -17.69 9.23 6.74
CA GLU A 284 -19.14 9.33 6.69
C GLU A 284 -19.79 8.04 7.22
N MET A 285 -19.17 6.88 6.94
CA MET A 285 -19.63 5.59 7.43
C MET A 285 -19.52 5.44 8.96
N ALA A 286 -18.44 5.93 9.56
CA ALA A 286 -18.30 5.96 11.02
C ALA A 286 -19.38 6.82 11.70
N ALA A 287 -19.92 7.82 11.00
CA ALA A 287 -20.97 8.70 11.52
C ALA A 287 -22.40 8.12 11.42
N VAL A 288 -22.66 7.21 10.46
CA VAL A 288 -24.01 6.67 10.20
C VAL A 288 -24.24 5.25 10.71
N VAL A 289 -23.18 4.49 11.00
CA VAL A 289 -23.29 3.12 11.51
C VAL A 289 -22.90 3.08 12.99
N THR A 290 -23.79 2.53 13.83
CA THR A 290 -23.56 2.32 15.26
C THR A 290 -23.50 0.82 15.57
N PRO A 291 -22.44 0.32 16.25
CA PRO A 291 -21.22 1.04 16.63
C PRO A 291 -20.38 1.42 15.41
N SER A 292 -19.55 2.46 15.51
CA SER A 292 -18.69 2.95 14.41
C SER A 292 -17.77 1.86 13.86
N ASP A 293 -17.28 0.96 14.72
CA ASP A 293 -16.45 -0.19 14.34
C ASP A 293 -17.17 -1.13 13.35
N LEU A 294 -18.51 -1.21 13.42
CA LEU A 294 -19.29 -1.96 12.44
C LEU A 294 -19.32 -1.24 11.08
N GLY A 295 -19.34 0.10 11.08
CA GLY A 295 -19.16 0.91 9.87
C GLY A 295 -17.80 0.64 9.22
N SER A 296 -16.76 0.58 10.05
CA SER A 296 -15.41 0.21 9.63
C SER A 296 -15.34 -1.23 9.07
N LEU A 297 -16.09 -2.15 9.65
CA LEU A 297 -16.15 -3.53 9.18
C LEU A 297 -16.88 -3.68 7.84
N VAL A 298 -18.00 -2.98 7.63
CA VAL A 298 -18.79 -3.12 6.39
C VAL A 298 -18.18 -2.36 5.22
N THR A 299 -17.58 -1.19 5.45
CA THR A 299 -16.89 -0.44 4.38
C THR A 299 -15.73 -1.23 3.79
N ARG A 300 -15.16 -2.13 4.58
CA ARG A 300 -14.09 -2.98 4.13
C ARG A 300 -14.46 -3.88 2.95
N PHE A 301 -15.70 -4.33 2.84
CA PHE A 301 -16.12 -5.10 1.67
C PHE A 301 -16.00 -4.29 0.38
N MET A 302 -16.25 -2.98 0.44
CA MET A 302 -16.02 -2.08 -0.69
C MET A 302 -14.53 -1.85 -0.93
N HIS A 303 -13.75 -1.66 0.13
CA HIS A 303 -12.30 -1.55 0.06
C HIS A 303 -11.66 -2.76 -0.65
N ASP A 304 -12.00 -3.97 -0.22
CA ASP A 304 -11.47 -5.22 -0.79
C ASP A 304 -12.01 -5.45 -2.21
N GLU A 305 -13.25 -5.06 -2.50
CA GLU A 305 -13.84 -5.10 -3.84
C GLU A 305 -13.09 -4.17 -4.81
N ASP A 306 -12.92 -2.90 -4.45
CA ASP A 306 -12.22 -1.91 -5.25
C ASP A 306 -10.75 -2.30 -5.42
N SER A 307 -10.07 -2.81 -4.38
CA SER A 307 -8.69 -3.32 -4.46
C SER A 307 -8.55 -4.51 -5.40
N LYS A 308 -9.49 -5.46 -5.33
CA LYS A 308 -9.46 -6.68 -6.15
C LYS A 308 -9.74 -6.41 -7.62
N PHE A 309 -10.77 -5.64 -7.92
CA PHE A 309 -11.20 -5.43 -9.30
C PHE A 309 -10.47 -4.25 -9.94
N GLY A 310 -10.01 -3.30 -9.15
CA GLY A 310 -9.33 -2.10 -9.59
C GLY A 310 -10.28 -1.03 -10.13
N LEU A 311 -9.83 0.22 -10.14
CA LEU A 311 -10.57 1.37 -10.63
C LEU A 311 -9.82 2.02 -11.79
N LYS A 312 -10.55 2.43 -12.83
CA LYS A 312 -10.04 3.35 -13.85
C LYS A 312 -9.83 4.70 -13.19
N VAL A 313 -8.60 5.18 -13.24
CA VAL A 313 -8.17 6.44 -12.63
C VAL A 313 -7.38 7.27 -13.65
N ARG A 314 -7.21 8.55 -13.32
CA ARG A 314 -6.39 9.49 -14.07
C ARG A 314 -5.69 10.45 -13.12
N ASN A 315 -4.59 11.06 -13.53
CA ASN A 315 -3.89 12.07 -12.73
C ASN A 315 -3.85 13.45 -13.43
N ALA A 316 -3.23 14.45 -12.79
CA ALA A 316 -3.12 15.79 -13.35
C ALA A 316 -2.13 15.89 -14.53
N HIS A 317 -1.27 14.89 -14.73
CA HIS A 317 -0.41 14.76 -15.91
C HIS A 317 -1.15 14.21 -17.14
N GLY A 318 -2.41 13.78 -16.98
CA GLY A 318 -3.21 13.20 -18.05
C GLY A 318 -2.98 11.70 -18.26
N ASP A 319 -2.18 11.05 -17.42
CA ASP A 319 -2.05 9.59 -17.43
C ASP A 319 -3.38 8.96 -17.02
N GLN A 320 -3.68 7.80 -17.60
CA GLN A 320 -4.86 7.00 -17.26
C GLN A 320 -4.44 5.54 -17.14
N TRP A 321 -4.89 4.87 -16.08
CA TRP A 321 -4.58 3.46 -15.84
C TRP A 321 -5.69 2.80 -15.02
N ARG A 322 -5.62 1.48 -14.86
CA ARG A 322 -6.41 0.75 -13.87
C ARG A 322 -5.56 0.58 -12.62
N ALA A 323 -5.93 1.27 -11.54
CA ALA A 323 -5.31 1.10 -10.23
C ALA A 323 -5.94 -0.11 -9.54
N TYR A 324 -5.16 -1.15 -9.24
CA TYR A 324 -5.58 -2.13 -8.24
C TYR A 324 -5.16 -1.64 -6.85
N GLY A 325 -5.53 -2.40 -5.82
CA GLY A 325 -5.21 -2.02 -4.45
C GLY A 325 -4.48 -3.10 -3.69
N ASP A 326 -4.66 -3.05 -2.39
CA ASP A 326 -4.06 -3.91 -1.38
C ASP A 326 -3.98 -5.39 -1.83
N LYS A 327 -2.78 -5.97 -1.71
CA LYS A 327 -2.39 -7.36 -2.09
C LYS A 327 -2.23 -7.55 -3.60
N ARG A 328 -2.21 -6.47 -4.37
CA ARG A 328 -2.04 -6.53 -5.84
C ARG A 328 -0.75 -5.90 -6.31
N TYR A 329 0.03 -5.25 -5.44
CA TYR A 329 1.25 -4.56 -5.85
C TYR A 329 2.16 -5.48 -6.65
N PHE A 330 2.42 -6.71 -6.20
CA PHE A 330 3.32 -7.63 -6.89
C PHE A 330 2.66 -8.37 -8.09
N GLU A 331 1.37 -8.18 -8.36
CA GLU A 331 0.69 -8.82 -9.49
C GLU A 331 1.15 -8.22 -10.83
N ALA A 332 1.25 -9.06 -11.86
CA ALA A 332 1.59 -8.58 -13.19
C ALA A 332 0.57 -7.55 -13.72
N SER A 333 -0.71 -7.69 -13.35
CA SER A 333 -1.78 -6.77 -13.75
C SER A 333 -1.68 -5.37 -13.15
N ASP A 334 -0.92 -5.19 -12.06
CA ASP A 334 -0.80 -3.91 -11.36
C ASP A 334 0.45 -3.12 -11.77
N ALA A 335 1.09 -3.49 -12.90
CA ALA A 335 2.34 -2.88 -13.34
C ALA A 335 2.24 -1.37 -13.55
N ASP A 336 1.16 -0.89 -14.18
CA ASP A 336 0.99 0.55 -14.43
C ASP A 336 0.80 1.33 -13.13
N ASN A 337 0.01 0.79 -12.20
CA ASN A 337 -0.21 1.40 -10.90
C ASN A 337 1.08 1.44 -10.07
N ARG A 338 1.84 0.33 -10.07
CA ARG A 338 3.19 0.28 -9.47
C ARG A 338 4.10 1.36 -10.03
N THR A 339 4.10 1.59 -11.34
CA THR A 339 4.89 2.67 -11.95
C THR A 339 4.45 4.02 -11.42
N GLN A 340 3.15 4.28 -11.35
CA GLN A 340 2.60 5.56 -10.89
C GLN A 340 2.93 5.86 -9.42
N VAL A 341 2.75 4.88 -8.51
CA VAL A 341 3.08 5.08 -7.09
C VAL A 341 4.58 5.31 -6.87
N ASN A 342 5.45 4.55 -7.56
CA ASN A 342 6.90 4.75 -7.46
C ASN A 342 7.32 6.14 -7.96
N LEU A 343 6.70 6.65 -9.03
CA LEU A 343 6.96 8.00 -9.52
C LEU A 343 6.48 9.09 -8.55
N ALA A 344 5.37 8.86 -7.84
CA ALA A 344 4.85 9.79 -6.83
C ALA A 344 5.74 9.85 -5.58
N VAL A 345 6.13 8.70 -5.05
CA VAL A 345 7.04 8.60 -3.90
C VAL A 345 8.42 9.16 -4.25
N GLN A 346 8.95 8.90 -5.46
CA GLN A 346 10.20 9.52 -5.91
C GLN A 346 10.09 11.05 -5.97
N ALA A 347 8.98 11.59 -6.51
CA ALA A 347 8.76 13.03 -6.54
C ALA A 347 8.70 13.63 -5.13
N SER A 348 8.03 12.96 -4.20
CA SER A 348 7.98 13.34 -2.78
C SER A 348 9.37 13.41 -2.16
N ALA A 349 10.20 12.37 -2.34
CA ALA A 349 11.57 12.36 -1.80
C ALA A 349 12.49 13.40 -2.47
N ASP A 350 12.37 13.62 -3.78
CA ASP A 350 13.13 14.63 -4.50
C ASP A 350 12.83 16.05 -3.99
N GLU A 351 11.58 16.33 -3.62
CA GLU A 351 11.16 17.62 -3.04
C GLU A 351 11.84 17.91 -1.70
N ILE A 352 12.09 16.89 -0.87
CA ILE A 352 12.85 17.03 0.39
C ILE A 352 14.26 17.55 0.12
N PHE A 353 14.98 16.92 -0.83
CA PHE A 353 16.32 17.36 -1.14
C PHE A 353 16.35 18.72 -1.86
N ALA A 354 15.38 18.98 -2.73
CA ALA A 354 15.24 20.29 -3.37
C ALA A 354 14.98 21.41 -2.35
N ALA A 355 14.15 21.16 -1.34
CA ALA A 355 13.92 22.08 -0.23
C ALA A 355 15.18 22.27 0.63
N TYR A 356 15.90 21.17 0.94
CA TYR A 356 17.20 21.23 1.60
C TYR A 356 18.19 22.13 0.85
N LEU A 357 18.35 21.94 -0.47
CA LEU A 357 19.29 22.73 -1.28
C LEU A 357 18.85 24.18 -1.50
N SER A 358 17.54 24.43 -1.65
CA SER A 358 17.02 25.77 -1.94
C SER A 358 16.81 26.60 -0.67
N GLY A 359 16.62 25.96 0.49
CA GLY A 359 16.22 26.63 1.74
C GLY A 359 14.78 27.13 1.73
N ASN A 360 13.96 26.67 0.78
CA ASN A 360 12.58 27.11 0.60
C ASN A 360 11.61 25.94 0.71
N VAL A 361 10.47 26.18 1.38
CA VAL A 361 9.35 25.23 1.42
C VAL A 361 8.34 25.61 0.34
N PRO A 362 8.09 24.76 -0.68
CA PRO A 362 7.04 25.03 -1.65
C PRO A 362 5.65 25.06 -0.98
N ALA A 363 4.72 25.81 -1.56
CA ALA A 363 3.34 25.80 -1.10
C ALA A 363 2.69 24.42 -1.41
N PRO A 364 1.76 23.91 -0.58
CA PRO A 364 1.15 22.59 -0.81
C PRO A 364 0.52 22.39 -2.19
N SER A 365 -0.01 23.44 -2.80
CA SER A 365 -0.57 23.37 -4.17
C SER A 365 0.47 23.08 -5.25
N ALA A 366 1.76 23.23 -4.94
CA ALA A 366 2.88 23.01 -5.85
C ALA A 366 3.59 21.68 -5.60
N TYR A 367 3.14 20.85 -4.65
CA TYR A 367 3.76 19.54 -4.40
C TYR A 367 3.67 18.65 -5.64
N ALA A 368 4.81 18.23 -6.15
CA ALA A 368 4.94 17.45 -7.37
C ALA A 368 4.29 16.07 -7.22
N ALA A 369 4.43 15.44 -6.06
CA ALA A 369 3.78 14.16 -5.78
C ALA A 369 2.24 14.23 -5.90
N LEU A 370 1.62 15.35 -5.50
CA LEU A 370 0.17 15.52 -5.57
C LEU A 370 -0.37 15.57 -7.01
N GLN A 371 0.45 15.99 -7.99
CA GLN A 371 0.06 16.03 -9.40
C GLN A 371 -0.02 14.62 -10.02
N ARG A 372 0.59 13.63 -9.38
CA ARG A 372 0.60 12.23 -9.82
C ARG A 372 -0.52 11.38 -9.23
N LEU A 373 -1.20 11.90 -8.21
CA LEU A 373 -2.30 11.19 -7.55
C LEU A 373 -3.45 10.89 -8.52
N PRO A 374 -4.15 9.75 -8.34
CA PRO A 374 -5.50 9.58 -8.85
C PRO A 374 -6.40 10.77 -8.49
N ASP A 375 -7.15 11.26 -9.48
CA ASP A 375 -8.15 12.30 -9.31
C ASP A 375 -9.31 11.76 -8.46
N LEU A 376 -9.30 12.15 -7.18
CA LEU A 376 -10.27 11.76 -6.16
C LEU A 376 -11.69 12.24 -6.46
N THR A 377 -11.88 13.22 -7.35
CA THR A 377 -13.21 13.63 -7.79
C THR A 377 -13.65 12.77 -8.97
N ALA A 378 -12.77 12.51 -9.94
CA ALA A 378 -13.09 11.69 -11.11
C ALA A 378 -13.43 10.24 -10.74
N VAL A 379 -12.75 9.66 -9.75
CA VAL A 379 -13.00 8.27 -9.32
C VAL A 379 -14.42 8.06 -8.73
N LEU A 380 -15.08 9.13 -8.30
CA LEU A 380 -16.47 9.11 -7.82
C LEU A 380 -17.49 9.10 -8.97
N ASN A 381 -17.05 9.34 -10.21
CA ASN A 381 -17.92 9.32 -11.38
C ASN A 381 -18.38 7.88 -11.69
N LEU A 382 -19.70 7.69 -11.76
CA LEU A 382 -20.33 6.38 -11.94
C LEU A 382 -20.22 5.84 -13.37
N SER A 383 -19.89 6.68 -14.37
CA SER A 383 -19.77 6.22 -15.76
C SER A 383 -18.49 5.45 -16.04
N ASP A 384 -17.44 5.69 -15.24
CA ASP A 384 -16.09 5.28 -15.59
C ASP A 384 -15.69 3.95 -14.92
N ASN A 385 -16.39 3.59 -13.84
CA ASN A 385 -16.12 2.45 -12.99
C ASN A 385 -17.38 1.64 -12.71
N PHE A 386 -17.23 0.40 -12.23
CA PHE A 386 -18.36 -0.33 -11.68
C PHE A 386 -18.96 0.44 -10.49
N SER A 387 -20.27 0.24 -10.25
CA SER A 387 -21.03 0.96 -9.23
C SER A 387 -20.37 0.74 -7.86
N PRO A 388 -20.20 1.75 -6.99
CA PRO A 388 -19.62 1.54 -5.67
C PRO A 388 -20.61 0.81 -4.74
N LEU A 389 -20.10 0.07 -3.76
CA LEU A 389 -20.96 -0.60 -2.77
C LEU A 389 -21.60 0.42 -1.81
N PHE A 390 -20.85 1.45 -1.44
CA PHE A 390 -21.31 2.60 -0.67
C PHE A 390 -20.91 3.90 -1.37
N ARG A 391 -21.78 4.91 -1.35
CA ARG A 391 -21.46 6.24 -1.88
C ARG A 391 -22.17 7.33 -1.08
N VAL A 392 -21.59 8.53 -1.07
CA VAL A 392 -22.21 9.70 -0.44
C VAL A 392 -22.94 10.50 -1.51
N GLU A 393 -24.23 10.76 -1.32
CA GLU A 393 -25.04 11.60 -2.19
C GLU A 393 -26.10 12.34 -1.36
N GLY A 394 -26.26 13.64 -1.58
CA GLY A 394 -27.23 14.45 -0.84
C GLY A 394 -27.03 14.45 0.68
N GLY A 395 -25.79 14.28 1.16
CA GLY A 395 -25.46 14.20 2.58
C GLY A 395 -25.82 12.86 3.26
N LYS A 396 -26.23 11.86 2.48
CA LYS A 396 -26.54 10.51 2.97
C LYS A 396 -25.50 9.52 2.45
N VAL A 397 -25.21 8.50 3.26
CA VAL A 397 -24.51 7.32 2.75
C VAL A 397 -25.55 6.37 2.14
N LEU A 398 -25.45 6.16 0.85
CA LEU A 398 -26.24 5.22 0.09
C LEU A 398 -25.50 3.89 -0.07
N ARG A 399 -26.24 2.79 -0.08
CA ARG A 399 -25.72 1.45 -0.36
C ARG A 399 -26.27 0.94 -1.69
N ARG A 400 -25.46 0.20 -2.46
CA ARG A 400 -25.92 -0.53 -3.64
C ARG A 400 -27.11 -1.43 -3.28
N LYS A 401 -28.18 -1.42 -4.10
CA LYS A 401 -29.41 -2.13 -3.80
C LYS A 401 -29.20 -3.65 -3.86
N ASP A 402 -28.74 -4.14 -5.00
CA ASP A 402 -28.21 -5.49 -5.17
C ASP A 402 -26.70 -5.47 -4.94
N VAL A 403 -26.29 -5.83 -3.73
CA VAL A 403 -24.87 -5.85 -3.34
C VAL A 403 -24.06 -6.81 -4.21
N ASN A 404 -24.64 -7.88 -4.73
CA ASN A 404 -23.91 -8.90 -5.49
C ASN A 404 -23.76 -8.56 -6.99
N ASN A 405 -24.31 -7.44 -7.45
CA ASN A 405 -24.21 -6.99 -8.83
C ASN A 405 -23.34 -5.72 -8.92
N LEU A 406 -22.11 -5.85 -9.43
CA LEU A 406 -21.17 -4.73 -9.64
C LEU A 406 -21.72 -3.63 -10.55
N ASN A 407 -22.67 -3.98 -11.42
CA ASN A 407 -23.27 -3.04 -12.36
C ASN A 407 -24.58 -2.42 -11.85
N ASP A 408 -25.07 -2.79 -10.67
CA ASP A 408 -26.30 -2.19 -10.12
C ASP A 408 -26.05 -0.75 -9.69
N THR A 409 -26.55 0.20 -10.46
CA THR A 409 -26.49 1.63 -10.15
C THR A 409 -27.60 2.08 -9.22
N ALA A 410 -28.60 1.24 -8.94
CA ALA A 410 -29.64 1.55 -7.98
C ALA A 410 -29.07 1.53 -6.56
N THR A 411 -29.44 2.55 -5.78
CA THR A 411 -29.00 2.69 -4.40
C THR A 411 -30.18 2.90 -3.45
N ILE A 412 -29.97 2.53 -2.19
CA ILE A 412 -30.94 2.69 -1.10
C ILE A 412 -30.31 3.49 0.05
N ASP A 413 -31.12 4.23 0.80
CA ASP A 413 -30.74 4.95 2.02
C ASP A 413 -31.34 4.33 3.31
N ASP A 414 -32.26 3.37 3.17
CA ASP A 414 -32.93 2.65 4.26
C ASP A 414 -32.25 1.30 4.58
N TRP A 415 -30.95 1.34 4.87
CA TRP A 415 -30.15 0.16 5.20
C TRP A 415 -29.55 0.24 6.61
N TRP A 416 -29.20 -0.91 7.18
CA TRP A 416 -28.64 -1.02 8.53
C TRP A 416 -27.29 -1.73 8.50
N GLY A 417 -26.35 -1.32 9.37
CA GLY A 417 -25.00 -1.89 9.41
C GLY A 417 -25.00 -3.42 9.61
N TRP A 418 -25.78 -3.92 10.57
CA TRP A 418 -25.83 -5.36 10.88
C TRP A 418 -26.46 -6.19 9.77
N SER A 419 -27.56 -5.73 9.18
CA SER A 419 -28.19 -6.45 8.07
C SER A 419 -27.28 -6.44 6.84
N THR A 420 -26.59 -5.33 6.58
CA THR A 420 -25.59 -5.23 5.50
C THR A 420 -24.42 -6.17 5.74
N TYR A 421 -23.87 -6.19 6.94
CA TYR A 421 -22.81 -7.13 7.31
C TYR A 421 -23.22 -8.60 7.09
N LEU A 422 -24.44 -8.99 7.49
CA LEU A 422 -24.94 -10.35 7.27
C LEU A 422 -25.13 -10.70 5.79
N LEU A 423 -25.46 -9.72 4.95
CA LEU A 423 -25.52 -9.89 3.49
C LEU A 423 -24.14 -10.06 2.86
N LEU A 424 -23.12 -9.39 3.43
CA LEU A 424 -21.76 -9.37 2.90
C LEU A 424 -20.86 -10.48 3.50
N LYS A 425 -21.30 -11.23 4.51
CA LYS A 425 -20.45 -12.26 5.15
C LYS A 425 -19.96 -13.35 4.19
N ASP A 426 -20.72 -13.61 3.11
CA ASP A 426 -20.40 -14.55 2.04
C ASP A 426 -20.29 -13.79 0.69
N TYR A 427 -19.63 -12.62 0.69
CA TYR A 427 -19.63 -11.68 -0.44
C TYR A 427 -18.82 -12.18 -1.64
N HIS A 428 -19.52 -12.40 -2.75
CA HIS A 428 -18.96 -12.79 -4.04
C HIS A 428 -19.67 -12.03 -5.17
N PRO A 429 -19.40 -10.73 -5.32
CA PRO A 429 -20.08 -9.91 -6.33
C PRO A 429 -19.71 -10.38 -7.74
N THR A 430 -20.67 -10.23 -8.64
CA THR A 430 -20.59 -10.58 -10.06
C THR A 430 -20.93 -9.37 -10.91
N GLY A 431 -20.48 -9.37 -12.16
CA GLY A 431 -20.74 -8.27 -13.10
C GLY A 431 -19.49 -7.88 -13.88
N ASN A 432 -19.68 -6.97 -14.82
CA ASN A 432 -18.61 -6.42 -15.64
C ASN A 432 -17.87 -5.30 -14.89
N ILE A 433 -16.56 -5.44 -14.78
CA ILE A 433 -15.65 -4.45 -14.17
C ILE A 433 -15.29 -3.30 -15.14
N ASN A 434 -15.62 -3.45 -16.43
CA ASN A 434 -15.44 -2.44 -17.47
C ASN A 434 -16.82 -1.90 -17.87
N GLN A 435 -17.28 -0.82 -17.24
CA GLN A 435 -18.36 -0.03 -17.84
C GLN A 435 -17.74 0.83 -18.97
N GLY A 436 -18.35 0.80 -20.16
CA GLY A 436 -18.00 1.68 -21.28
C GLY A 436 -17.08 1.13 -22.39
N GLU A 437 -17.16 -0.16 -22.72
CA GLU A 437 -16.80 -0.64 -24.08
C GLU A 437 -18.07 -0.90 -24.91
#